data_AF-A0A2N1UC20-F1
#
_entry.id   AF-A0A2N1UC20-F1
#
_cell.length_a   1.000
_cell.length_b   1.000
_cell.length_c   1.000
_cell.angle_alpha   90.00
_cell.angle_beta   90.00
_cell.angle_gamma   90.00
#
_symmetry.space_group_name_H-M   'P 1'
#
loop_
_entity.id
_entity.type
_entity.pdbx_description
1 polymer ?
#
loop_
_entity_poly.entity_id
_entity_poly.type
_entity_poly.pdbx_seq_one_letter_code
_entity_poly.pdbx_strand_id
1 'polypeptide(L)'
;MVSERFNVELQGVTPDLMQANGSYDAVPFKNLSAQRIAEIMQIISQLCPPDGDDVCPVNLIVHGSRGDHTFSVFDGSGQLYCADPEGAVNIEQAIMMITGQKPDFAIAGPAPVTVPASPAICPSCQTKIEPDESFCGNCGQAVVRHAPPPPPSPQAQAQPHPARRSIGKAPVDRQTYDAIVGLMGNPLPLSEYRAKFPYLQKGPKGPEYREVIDAMFRTDPPPELHTRLTMPPRDWGIKKPGKFRRSLTAIVDFPAILAIIVAGAAVGAKLPLDEDGLLIGILALSWIFLIAPIGYYTFFETTLGATPGGLIMGLRVVDGYGNKPSPSVSIVRILAKVVWIFMLIMTLVTLRHQVNRLPSYMVKLPSGESLQPIDDGEVVIN
;
A
#
# COMPACT_ATOMS: atom_id res chain seq x y z
N MET A 1 -29.74 21.62 -13.95
CA MET A 1 -30.12 20.31 -13.37
C MET A 1 -29.00 19.91 -12.42
N VAL A 2 -29.31 19.56 -11.17
CA VAL A 2 -28.29 19.11 -10.21
C VAL A 2 -27.89 17.70 -10.62
N SER A 3 -26.61 17.48 -10.96
CA SER A 3 -26.12 16.15 -11.28
C SER A 3 -26.24 15.26 -10.04
N GLU A 4 -26.96 14.15 -10.17
CA GLU A 4 -27.11 13.15 -9.12
C GLU A 4 -25.74 12.60 -8.70
N ARG A 5 -25.60 12.27 -7.42
CA ARG A 5 -24.38 11.77 -6.81
C ARG A 5 -24.65 10.41 -6.19
N PHE A 6 -23.76 9.46 -6.46
CA PHE A 6 -23.90 8.06 -6.05
C PHE A 6 -22.80 7.68 -5.07
N ASN A 7 -23.09 6.73 -4.19
CA ASN A 7 -22.06 6.04 -3.42
C ASN A 7 -21.84 4.67 -4.07
N VAL A 8 -20.60 4.24 -4.15
CA VAL A 8 -20.21 2.99 -4.80
C VAL A 8 -19.34 2.19 -3.84
N GLU A 9 -19.62 0.90 -3.72
CA GLU A 9 -18.78 -0.05 -3.00
C GLU A 9 -18.23 -1.07 -4.00
N LEU A 10 -16.92 -1.33 -3.91
CA LEU A 10 -16.22 -2.27 -4.78
C LEU A 10 -15.63 -3.42 -3.96
N GLN A 11 -15.85 -4.65 -4.40
CA GLN A 11 -15.27 -5.86 -3.82
C GLN A 11 -14.48 -6.63 -4.89
N GLY A 12 -13.61 -7.54 -4.45
CA GLY A 12 -12.78 -8.35 -5.33
C GLY A 12 -11.65 -7.58 -6.01
N VAL A 13 -11.43 -6.30 -5.68
CA VAL A 13 -10.40 -5.42 -6.28
C VAL A 13 -9.54 -4.71 -5.25
N THR A 14 -8.32 -4.38 -5.64
CA THR A 14 -7.43 -3.52 -4.86
C THR A 14 -7.95 -2.07 -4.81
N PRO A 15 -7.65 -1.28 -3.77
CA PRO A 15 -8.12 0.11 -3.65
C PRO A 15 -7.68 1.06 -4.77
N ASP A 16 -6.65 0.69 -5.52
CA ASP A 16 -6.16 1.43 -6.69
C ASP A 16 -6.82 1.00 -8.02
N LEU A 17 -7.74 0.03 -7.98
CA LEU A 17 -8.47 -0.53 -9.13
C LEU A 17 -7.59 -1.20 -10.18
N MET A 18 -6.34 -1.50 -9.86
CA MET A 18 -5.38 -2.05 -10.83
C MET A 18 -5.37 -3.58 -10.89
N GLN A 19 -5.86 -4.26 -9.84
CA GLN A 19 -5.80 -5.71 -9.73
C GLN A 19 -7.07 -6.26 -9.11
N ALA A 20 -7.55 -7.40 -9.62
CA ALA A 20 -8.51 -8.22 -8.89
C ALA A 20 -7.76 -8.99 -7.80
N ASN A 21 -8.20 -8.87 -6.54
CA ASN A 21 -7.56 -9.50 -5.39
C ASN A 21 -8.41 -10.59 -4.73
N GLY A 22 -9.65 -10.78 -5.20
CA GLY A 22 -10.56 -11.78 -4.63
C GLY A 22 -11.09 -11.48 -3.23
N SER A 23 -10.81 -10.30 -2.68
CA SER A 23 -11.20 -9.94 -1.31
C SER A 23 -12.68 -9.60 -1.19
N TYR A 24 -13.31 -10.06 -0.11
CA TYR A 24 -14.68 -9.69 0.25
C TYR A 24 -14.78 -8.30 0.93
N ASP A 25 -13.63 -7.69 1.25
CA ASP A 25 -13.59 -6.36 1.86
C ASP A 25 -14.03 -5.29 0.85
N ALA A 26 -15.09 -4.56 1.19
CA ALA A 26 -15.61 -3.48 0.37
C ALA A 26 -14.72 -2.23 0.44
N VAL A 27 -14.39 -1.67 -0.71
CA VAL A 27 -13.71 -0.39 -0.89
C VAL A 27 -14.76 0.70 -1.22
N PRO A 28 -15.05 1.63 -0.30
CA PRO A 28 -16.11 2.62 -0.50
C PRO A 28 -15.62 3.87 -1.25
N PHE A 29 -16.39 4.30 -2.24
CA PHE A 29 -16.24 5.54 -3.00
C PHE A 29 -17.51 6.38 -2.84
N LYS A 30 -17.36 7.66 -2.45
CA LYS A 30 -18.51 8.52 -2.14
C LYS A 30 -18.67 9.65 -3.16
N ASN A 31 -19.91 10.05 -3.40
CA ASN A 31 -20.27 11.21 -4.22
C ASN A 31 -19.77 11.16 -5.68
N LEU A 32 -19.80 9.98 -6.29
CA LEU A 32 -19.40 9.79 -7.69
C LEU A 32 -20.47 10.32 -8.65
N SER A 33 -20.04 10.79 -9.82
CA SER A 33 -20.92 11.09 -10.95
C SER A 33 -21.14 9.85 -11.80
N ALA A 34 -22.20 9.82 -12.60
CA ALA A 34 -22.47 8.71 -13.54
C ALA A 34 -21.30 8.46 -14.50
N GLN A 35 -20.64 9.52 -15.00
CA GLN A 35 -19.43 9.40 -15.81
C GLN A 35 -18.31 8.64 -15.06
N ARG A 36 -18.07 8.97 -13.79
CA ARG A 36 -17.02 8.32 -13.02
C ARG A 36 -17.35 6.85 -12.73
N ILE A 37 -18.64 6.52 -12.58
CA ILE A 37 -19.08 5.13 -12.45
C ILE A 37 -18.81 4.36 -13.75
N ALA A 38 -19.09 4.96 -14.91
CA ALA A 38 -18.80 4.35 -16.20
C ALA A 38 -17.29 4.10 -16.40
N GLU A 39 -16.44 5.05 -16.00
CA GLU A 39 -14.98 4.88 -16.01
C GLU A 39 -14.54 3.73 -15.10
N ILE A 40 -15.11 3.61 -13.90
CA ILE A 40 -14.81 2.50 -12.99
C ILE A 40 -15.26 1.17 -13.61
N MET A 41 -16.47 1.10 -14.16
CA MET A 41 -16.99 -0.08 -14.86
C MET A 41 -16.08 -0.52 -16.01
N GLN A 42 -15.53 0.43 -16.77
CA GLN A 42 -14.59 0.16 -17.85
C GLN A 42 -13.23 -0.34 -17.37
N ILE A 43 -12.77 0.10 -16.20
CA ILE A 43 -11.52 -0.39 -15.59
C ILE A 43 -11.74 -1.82 -15.08
N ILE A 44 -12.80 -2.05 -14.30
CA ILE A 44 -13.05 -3.36 -13.69
C ILE A 44 -13.38 -4.43 -14.72
N SER A 45 -13.99 -4.08 -15.86
CA SER A 45 -14.24 -5.02 -16.96
C SER A 45 -12.96 -5.51 -17.64
N GLN A 46 -11.80 -4.93 -17.34
CA GLN A 46 -10.50 -5.38 -17.86
C GLN A 46 -9.75 -6.25 -16.85
N LEU A 47 -10.27 -6.41 -15.63
CA LEU A 47 -9.63 -7.19 -14.58
C LEU A 47 -10.05 -8.66 -14.71
N CYS A 48 -9.07 -9.56 -14.73
CA CYS A 48 -9.32 -10.99 -14.61
C CYS A 48 -9.38 -11.35 -13.11
N PRO A 49 -10.51 -11.85 -12.59
CA PRO A 49 -10.56 -12.36 -11.23
C PRO A 49 -9.59 -13.54 -11.07
N PRO A 50 -8.95 -13.71 -9.90
CA PRO A 50 -8.06 -14.84 -9.66
C PRO A 50 -8.85 -16.16 -9.62
N ASP A 51 -8.24 -17.24 -10.10
CA ASP A 51 -8.86 -18.57 -10.06
C ASP A 51 -8.98 -19.07 -8.61
N GLY A 52 -10.15 -19.60 -8.24
CA GLY A 52 -10.37 -20.29 -6.97
C GLY A 52 -11.84 -20.38 -6.56
N ASP A 53 -12.20 -21.47 -5.88
CA ASP A 53 -13.60 -21.75 -5.48
C ASP A 53 -14.14 -20.78 -4.41
N ASP A 54 -13.25 -20.09 -3.67
CA ASP A 54 -13.57 -19.15 -2.58
C ASP A 54 -13.19 -17.69 -2.90
N VAL A 55 -13.06 -17.35 -4.19
CA VAL A 55 -12.68 -16.00 -4.62
C VAL A 55 -13.92 -15.11 -4.78
N CYS A 56 -13.93 -13.94 -4.13
CA CYS A 56 -14.96 -12.93 -4.39
C CYS A 56 -14.78 -12.36 -5.82
N PRO A 57 -15.76 -12.49 -6.73
CA PRO A 57 -15.66 -11.87 -8.05
C PRO A 57 -15.60 -10.35 -7.92
N VAL A 58 -15.18 -9.68 -8.99
CA VAL A 58 -15.16 -8.22 -9.00
C VAL A 58 -16.60 -7.71 -9.01
N ASN A 59 -17.04 -7.16 -7.88
CA ASN A 59 -18.40 -6.69 -7.67
C ASN A 59 -18.41 -5.18 -7.43
N LEU A 60 -19.31 -4.48 -8.13
CA LEU A 60 -19.57 -3.06 -8.02
C LEU A 60 -21.03 -2.85 -7.58
N ILE A 61 -21.22 -2.31 -6.39
CA ILE A 61 -22.53 -1.99 -5.82
C ILE A 61 -22.71 -0.48 -5.86
N VAL A 62 -23.77 0.00 -6.50
CA VAL A 62 -24.09 1.42 -6.64
C VAL A 62 -25.34 1.75 -5.85
N HIS A 63 -25.21 2.62 -4.86
CA HIS A 63 -26.32 3.16 -4.07
C HIS A 63 -26.80 4.47 -4.70
N GLY A 64 -28.04 4.46 -5.21
CA GLY A 64 -28.67 5.60 -5.87
C GLY A 64 -30.12 5.85 -5.41
N SER A 65 -30.73 6.93 -5.90
CA SER A 65 -32.14 7.25 -5.56
C SER A 65 -33.15 6.23 -6.09
N ARG A 66 -32.74 5.45 -7.10
CA ARG A 66 -33.54 4.41 -7.76
C ARG A 66 -33.38 3.02 -7.14
N GLY A 67 -32.62 2.91 -6.05
CA GLY A 67 -32.28 1.64 -5.41
C GLY A 67 -30.80 1.31 -5.56
N ASP A 68 -30.46 0.12 -5.05
CA ASP A 68 -29.11 -0.42 -5.14
C ASP A 68 -28.99 -1.28 -6.41
N HIS A 69 -27.91 -1.09 -7.16
CA HIS A 69 -27.62 -1.88 -8.36
C HIS A 69 -26.27 -2.57 -8.21
N THR A 70 -26.24 -3.88 -8.41
CA THR A 70 -25.03 -4.71 -8.32
C THR A 70 -24.61 -5.19 -9.70
N PHE A 71 -23.33 -4.99 -10.02
CA PHE A 71 -22.69 -5.41 -11.26
C PHE A 71 -21.46 -6.26 -10.94
N SER A 72 -21.33 -7.41 -11.60
CA SER A 72 -20.28 -8.40 -11.36
C SER A 72 -19.50 -8.69 -12.65
N VAL A 73 -18.18 -8.91 -12.54
CA VAL A 73 -17.34 -9.46 -13.61
C VAL A 73 -16.83 -10.82 -13.13
N PHE A 74 -17.30 -11.89 -13.75
CA PHE A 74 -17.00 -13.27 -13.35
C PHE A 74 -15.77 -13.85 -14.04
N ASP A 75 -15.40 -13.34 -15.20
CA ASP A 75 -14.36 -13.90 -16.04
C ASP A 75 -13.59 -12.82 -16.82
N GLY A 76 -12.56 -13.26 -17.56
CA GLY A 76 -11.79 -12.39 -18.45
C GLY A 76 -12.51 -11.95 -19.72
N SER A 77 -13.83 -12.21 -19.87
CA SER A 77 -14.59 -11.76 -21.05
C SER A 77 -14.83 -10.25 -21.04
N GLY A 78 -14.71 -9.64 -19.86
CA GLY A 78 -15.04 -8.24 -19.62
C GLY A 78 -16.53 -7.91 -19.74
N GLN A 79 -17.42 -8.92 -19.73
CA GLN A 79 -18.85 -8.69 -19.61
C GLN A 79 -19.23 -8.34 -18.17
N LEU A 80 -20.07 -7.31 -18.04
CA LEU A 80 -20.70 -6.95 -16.77
C LEU A 80 -22.01 -7.73 -16.64
N TYR A 81 -22.24 -8.36 -15.50
CA TYR A 81 -23.47 -9.05 -15.17
C TYR A 81 -24.22 -8.27 -14.11
N CYS A 82 -25.48 -7.94 -14.35
CA CYS A 82 -26.33 -7.37 -13.31
C CYS A 82 -27.03 -8.48 -12.53
N ALA A 83 -27.17 -8.31 -11.22
CA ALA A 83 -27.91 -9.24 -10.37
C ALA A 83 -29.43 -9.06 -10.46
N ASP A 84 -29.92 -7.86 -10.82
CA ASP A 84 -31.35 -7.57 -10.94
C ASP A 84 -31.64 -6.53 -12.04
N PRO A 85 -32.17 -6.94 -13.22
CA PRO A 85 -32.43 -8.33 -13.60
C PRO A 85 -31.15 -9.13 -13.85
N GLU A 86 -31.18 -10.43 -13.59
CA GLU A 86 -30.06 -11.34 -13.88
C GLU A 86 -29.75 -11.34 -15.38
N GLY A 87 -28.54 -10.89 -15.74
CA GLY A 87 -28.09 -10.94 -17.13
C GLY A 87 -26.86 -10.09 -17.44
N ALA A 88 -26.24 -10.37 -18.58
CA ALA A 88 -25.16 -9.55 -19.12
C ALA A 88 -25.70 -8.19 -19.57
N VAL A 89 -25.03 -7.12 -19.16
CA VAL A 89 -25.34 -5.73 -19.49
C VAL A 89 -24.09 -5.03 -20.01
N ASN A 90 -24.24 -4.13 -20.97
CA ASN A 90 -23.16 -3.22 -21.34
C ASN A 90 -23.13 -1.99 -20.42
N ILE A 91 -22.05 -1.20 -20.48
CA ILE A 91 -21.87 -0.01 -19.63
C ILE A 91 -23.00 1.01 -19.86
N GLU A 92 -23.46 1.20 -21.11
CA GLU A 92 -24.57 2.10 -21.41
C GLU A 92 -25.88 1.68 -20.70
N GLN A 93 -26.19 0.39 -20.73
CA GLN A 93 -27.35 -0.20 -20.05
C GLN A 93 -27.20 -0.07 -18.54
N ALA A 94 -26.02 -0.36 -17.97
CA ALA A 94 -25.75 -0.22 -16.56
C ALA A 94 -25.96 1.23 -16.06
N ILE A 95 -25.44 2.22 -16.80
CA ILE A 95 -25.67 3.64 -16.48
C ILE A 95 -27.14 4.02 -16.62
N MET A 96 -27.85 3.48 -17.62
CA MET A 96 -29.29 3.69 -17.77
C MET A 96 -30.09 3.10 -16.60
N MET A 97 -29.67 1.95 -16.05
CA MET A 97 -30.29 1.35 -14.87
C MET A 97 -30.09 2.23 -13.64
N ILE A 98 -28.84 2.66 -13.39
CA ILE A 98 -28.46 3.50 -12.24
C ILE A 98 -29.15 4.86 -12.27
N THR A 99 -29.14 5.53 -13.42
CA THR A 99 -29.55 6.94 -13.54
C THR A 99 -30.97 7.11 -14.08
N GLY A 100 -31.51 6.10 -14.77
CA GLY A 100 -32.73 6.22 -15.54
C GLY A 100 -32.62 6.98 -16.86
N GLN A 101 -31.42 7.42 -17.24
CA GLN A 101 -31.21 8.26 -18.40
C GLN A 101 -30.11 7.65 -19.28
N LYS A 102 -30.22 7.87 -20.58
CA LYS A 102 -29.14 7.52 -21.50
C LYS A 102 -27.92 8.41 -21.17
N PRO A 103 -26.69 7.87 -21.06
CA PRO A 103 -25.51 8.68 -20.81
C PRO A 103 -25.37 9.77 -21.88
N ASP A 104 -25.14 11.00 -21.42
CA ASP A 104 -24.87 12.19 -22.25
C ASP A 104 -23.37 12.39 -22.50
N PHE A 105 -22.54 11.49 -21.97
CA PHE A 105 -21.09 11.45 -22.15
C PHE A 105 -20.69 10.30 -23.08
N ALA A 106 -19.57 10.49 -23.79
CA ALA A 106 -18.98 9.44 -24.60
C ALA A 106 -18.36 8.37 -23.71
N ILE A 107 -18.93 7.16 -23.72
CA ILE A 107 -18.27 5.98 -23.17
C ILE A 107 -17.21 5.57 -24.18
N ALA A 108 -15.95 5.51 -23.75
CA ALA A 108 -14.89 5.01 -24.61
C ALA A 108 -15.27 3.58 -25.01
N GLY A 109 -15.54 3.38 -26.30
CA GLY A 109 -15.96 2.09 -26.82
C GLY A 109 -14.97 1.00 -26.38
N PRO A 110 -15.44 -0.26 -26.24
CA PRO A 110 -14.55 -1.36 -25.94
C PRO A 110 -13.37 -1.30 -26.91
N ALA A 111 -12.16 -1.34 -26.38
CA ALA A 111 -10.97 -1.43 -27.22
C ALA A 111 -11.24 -2.57 -28.21
N PRO A 112 -11.08 -2.35 -29.53
CA PRO A 112 -11.43 -3.35 -30.53
C PRO A 112 -10.74 -4.64 -30.12
N VAL A 113 -11.55 -5.67 -29.82
CA VAL A 113 -11.04 -6.99 -29.44
C VAL A 113 -10.10 -7.39 -30.55
N THR A 114 -8.80 -7.37 -30.27
CA THR A 114 -7.78 -7.74 -31.24
C THR A 114 -8.08 -9.19 -31.59
N VAL A 115 -8.66 -9.40 -32.78
CA VAL A 115 -8.90 -10.74 -33.31
C VAL A 115 -7.58 -11.49 -33.18
N PRO A 116 -7.55 -12.66 -32.52
CA PRO A 116 -6.31 -13.37 -32.27
C PRO A 116 -5.56 -13.51 -33.58
N ALA A 117 -4.34 -12.96 -33.61
CA ALA A 117 -3.48 -13.01 -34.76
C ALA A 117 -3.37 -14.47 -35.22
N SER A 118 -3.52 -14.70 -36.53
CA SER A 118 -3.43 -16.05 -37.09
C SER A 118 -2.17 -16.75 -36.58
N PRO A 119 -2.26 -18.05 -36.21
CA PRO A 119 -1.17 -18.74 -35.54
C PRO A 119 0.12 -18.64 -36.35
N ALA A 120 1.17 -18.14 -35.71
CA ALA A 120 2.47 -17.99 -36.36
C ALA A 120 3.10 -19.37 -36.61
N ILE A 121 3.77 -19.52 -37.75
CA ILE A 121 4.49 -20.75 -38.11
C ILE A 121 5.98 -20.49 -37.90
N CYS A 122 6.70 -21.44 -37.28
CA CYS A 122 8.13 -21.31 -37.04
C CYS A 122 8.89 -21.25 -38.38
N PRO A 123 9.73 -20.22 -38.63
CA PRO A 123 10.45 -20.10 -39.88
C PRO A 123 11.51 -21.21 -40.07
N SER A 124 11.95 -21.85 -38.99
CA SER A 124 12.99 -22.89 -39.05
C SER A 124 12.43 -24.30 -39.29
N CYS A 125 11.39 -24.70 -38.56
CA CYS A 125 10.89 -26.09 -38.58
C CYS A 125 9.42 -26.22 -39.02
N GLN A 126 8.77 -25.12 -39.37
CA GLN A 126 7.36 -25.05 -39.79
C GLN A 126 6.33 -25.56 -38.77
N THR A 127 6.74 -25.77 -37.52
CA THR A 127 5.81 -26.10 -36.44
C THR A 127 4.96 -24.88 -36.09
N LYS A 128 3.67 -25.10 -35.82
CA LYS A 128 2.76 -24.07 -35.32
C LYS A 128 3.26 -23.58 -33.96
N ILE A 129 3.37 -22.27 -33.78
CA ILE A 129 3.79 -21.63 -32.54
C ILE A 129 2.54 -21.04 -31.88
N GLU A 130 2.34 -21.34 -30.59
CA GLU A 130 1.25 -20.76 -29.83
C GLU A 130 1.51 -19.25 -29.59
N PRO A 131 0.46 -18.40 -29.58
CA PRO A 131 0.58 -16.94 -29.68
C PRO A 131 1.28 -16.25 -28.50
N ASP A 132 1.77 -16.98 -27.50
CA ASP A 132 2.50 -16.45 -26.34
C ASP A 132 3.92 -17.04 -26.18
N GLU A 133 4.34 -17.91 -27.10
CA GLU A 133 5.68 -18.49 -27.05
C GLU A 133 6.73 -17.53 -27.64
N SER A 134 7.86 -17.38 -26.94
CA SER A 134 9.04 -16.62 -27.39
C SER A 134 10.01 -17.47 -28.22
N PHE A 135 9.88 -18.79 -28.13
CA PHE A 135 10.72 -19.78 -28.78
C PHE A 135 9.85 -20.90 -29.33
N CYS A 136 10.23 -21.50 -30.45
CA CYS A 136 9.54 -22.68 -30.95
C CYS A 136 9.84 -23.88 -30.06
N GLY A 137 8.81 -24.48 -29.45
CA GLY A 137 8.97 -25.67 -28.59
C GLY A 137 9.59 -26.90 -29.27
N ASN A 138 9.59 -26.97 -30.61
CA ASN A 138 10.16 -28.10 -31.35
C ASN A 138 11.65 -27.94 -31.68
N CYS A 139 12.09 -26.76 -32.14
CA CYS A 139 13.47 -26.54 -32.61
C CYS A 139 14.28 -25.54 -31.77
N GLY A 140 13.66 -24.87 -30.78
CA GLY A 140 14.32 -23.88 -29.92
C GLY A 140 14.61 -22.53 -30.57
N GLN A 141 14.28 -22.34 -31.86
CA GLN A 141 14.53 -21.09 -32.56
C GLN A 141 13.73 -19.94 -31.93
N ALA A 142 14.42 -18.83 -31.64
CA ALA A 142 13.80 -17.59 -31.17
C ALA A 142 12.90 -16.98 -32.25
N VAL A 143 11.68 -16.63 -31.87
CA VAL A 143 10.68 -16.08 -32.78
C VAL A 143 10.66 -14.57 -32.61
N VAL A 144 11.40 -13.86 -33.46
CA VAL A 144 11.40 -12.39 -33.44
C VAL A 144 10.05 -11.90 -33.96
N ARG A 145 9.18 -11.44 -33.06
CA ARG A 145 7.96 -10.74 -33.47
C ARG A 145 8.35 -9.38 -34.00
N HIS A 146 8.21 -9.18 -35.30
CA HIS A 146 8.09 -7.83 -35.83
C HIS A 146 6.78 -7.27 -35.28
N ALA A 147 6.85 -6.41 -34.26
CA ALA A 147 5.70 -5.64 -33.85
C ALA A 147 5.12 -4.96 -35.11
N PRO A 148 3.80 -5.08 -35.37
CA PRO A 148 3.22 -4.38 -36.49
C PRO A 148 3.59 -2.89 -36.38
N PRO A 149 3.96 -2.24 -37.49
CA PRO A 149 4.28 -0.82 -37.47
C PRO A 149 3.10 -0.09 -36.83
N PRO A 150 3.36 0.85 -35.90
CA PRO A 150 2.28 1.56 -35.23
C PRO A 150 1.34 2.14 -36.28
N PRO A 151 0.01 1.99 -36.10
CA PRO A 151 -0.95 2.56 -37.04
C PRO A 151 -0.64 4.05 -37.22
N PRO A 152 -0.71 4.59 -38.45
CA PRO A 152 -0.45 6.00 -38.70
C PRO A 152 -1.35 6.81 -37.77
N SER A 153 -0.72 7.60 -36.89
CA SER A 153 -1.43 8.43 -35.93
C SER A 153 -2.49 9.23 -36.67
N PRO A 154 -3.78 9.11 -36.32
CA PRO A 154 -4.79 10.00 -36.84
C PRO A 154 -4.33 11.42 -36.54
N GLN A 155 -4.16 12.23 -37.58
CA GLN A 155 -3.87 13.65 -37.42
C GLN A 155 -4.92 14.22 -36.49
N ALA A 156 -4.50 14.55 -35.27
CA ALA A 156 -5.34 15.18 -34.27
C ALA A 156 -5.79 16.53 -34.84
N GLN A 157 -6.97 16.52 -35.47
CA GLN A 157 -7.73 17.75 -35.69
C GLN A 157 -8.10 18.25 -34.30
N ALA A 158 -7.31 19.20 -33.82
CA ALA A 158 -7.54 19.92 -32.58
C ALA A 158 -8.92 20.59 -32.67
N GLN A 159 -9.94 19.91 -32.13
CA GLN A 159 -11.19 20.58 -31.81
C GLN A 159 -10.90 21.57 -30.67
N PRO A 160 -11.24 22.86 -30.84
CA PRO A 160 -11.00 23.85 -29.81
C PRO A 160 -11.93 23.57 -28.64
N HIS A 161 -11.40 22.97 -27.58
CA HIS A 161 -12.09 22.94 -26.30
C HIS A 161 -12.29 24.38 -25.81
N PRO A 162 -13.52 24.77 -25.39
CA PRO A 162 -13.78 26.11 -24.90
C PRO A 162 -12.90 26.35 -23.67
N ALA A 163 -11.97 27.30 -23.81
CA ALA A 163 -11.06 27.71 -22.76
C ALA A 163 -11.85 28.19 -21.55
N ARG A 164 -12.02 27.30 -20.57
CA ARG A 164 -12.51 27.66 -19.24
C ARG A 164 -11.44 28.57 -18.64
N ARG A 165 -11.68 29.89 -18.70
CA ARG A 165 -10.84 30.93 -18.08
C ARG A 165 -10.73 30.63 -16.57
N SER A 166 -9.68 29.90 -16.20
CA SER A 166 -9.26 29.79 -14.81
C SER A 166 -8.58 31.11 -14.48
N ILE A 167 -9.21 31.89 -13.61
CA ILE A 167 -8.67 33.15 -13.13
C ILE A 167 -7.50 32.80 -12.19
N GLY A 168 -6.29 32.86 -12.75
CA GLY A 168 -5.16 33.51 -12.09
C GLY A 168 -4.43 32.79 -10.97
N LYS A 169 -3.97 31.55 -11.19
CA LYS A 169 -2.73 31.07 -10.54
C LYS A 169 -1.88 30.33 -11.57
N ALA A 170 -0.59 30.64 -11.59
CA ALA A 170 0.36 30.06 -12.54
C ALA A 170 0.36 28.53 -12.40
N PRO A 171 0.39 27.77 -13.51
CA PRO A 171 0.60 26.33 -13.46
C PRO A 171 1.86 26.04 -12.64
N VAL A 172 1.86 24.94 -11.87
CA VAL A 172 3.09 24.44 -11.22
C VAL A 172 4.16 24.39 -12.30
N ASP A 173 5.28 25.08 -12.05
CA ASP A 173 6.34 25.13 -13.05
C ASP A 173 6.83 23.70 -13.33
N ARG A 174 7.21 23.43 -14.58
CA ARG A 174 7.68 22.11 -15.04
C ARG A 174 8.80 21.57 -14.14
N GLN A 175 9.66 22.46 -13.65
CA GLN A 175 10.80 22.12 -12.80
C GLN A 175 10.37 21.58 -11.43
N THR A 176 9.31 22.13 -10.85
CA THR A 176 8.70 21.71 -9.59
C THR A 176 8.01 20.36 -9.76
N TYR A 177 7.32 20.16 -10.87
CA TYR A 177 6.75 18.85 -11.22
C TYR A 177 7.84 17.79 -11.33
N ASP A 178 8.87 18.03 -12.15
CA ASP A 178 9.98 17.09 -12.37
C ASP A 178 10.75 16.83 -11.07
N ALA A 179 10.90 17.83 -10.20
CA ALA A 179 11.51 17.68 -8.89
C ALA A 179 10.70 16.77 -7.96
N ILE A 180 9.37 16.88 -7.96
CA ILE A 180 8.48 16.04 -7.14
C ILE A 180 8.44 14.61 -7.67
N VAL A 181 8.34 14.42 -8.99
CA VAL A 181 8.40 13.10 -9.63
C VAL A 181 9.76 12.44 -9.36
N GLY A 182 10.85 13.19 -9.51
CA GLY A 182 12.18 12.73 -9.15
C GLY A 182 12.30 12.31 -7.69
N LEU A 183 11.61 13.01 -6.78
CA LEU A 183 11.59 12.69 -5.36
C LEU A 183 10.84 11.38 -5.06
N MET A 184 9.81 11.05 -5.84
CA MET A 184 9.09 9.77 -5.73
C MET A 184 9.95 8.59 -6.20
N GLY A 185 10.84 8.79 -7.17
CA GLY A 185 11.79 7.78 -7.61
C GLY A 185 13.02 7.67 -6.69
N ASN A 186 13.52 8.80 -6.19
CA ASN A 186 14.71 8.90 -5.35
C ASN A 186 14.40 9.67 -4.06
N PRO A 187 13.99 8.97 -2.97
CA PRO A 187 13.69 9.62 -1.71
C PRO A 187 14.94 10.28 -1.12
N LEU A 188 14.78 11.52 -0.64
CA LEU A 188 15.88 12.31 -0.13
C LEU A 188 16.07 12.14 1.38
N PRO A 189 17.28 12.40 1.92
CA PRO A 189 17.48 12.61 3.35
C PRO A 189 16.59 13.76 3.87
N LEU A 190 16.12 13.67 5.11
CA LEU A 190 15.21 14.67 5.70
C LEU A 190 15.76 16.10 5.63
N SER A 191 17.06 16.30 5.83
CA SER A 191 17.70 17.61 5.74
C SER A 191 17.61 18.21 4.33
N GLU A 192 17.92 17.41 3.32
CA GLU A 192 17.88 17.81 1.91
C GLU A 192 16.44 18.03 1.44
N TYR A 193 15.52 17.15 1.83
CA TYR A 193 14.08 17.31 1.59
C TYR A 193 13.58 18.65 2.11
N ARG A 194 13.99 19.03 3.34
CA ARG A 194 13.59 20.32 3.93
C ARG A 194 14.13 21.52 3.18
N ALA A 195 15.39 21.43 2.72
CA ALA A 195 16.03 22.51 1.97
C ALA A 195 15.40 22.70 0.58
N LYS A 196 15.12 21.61 -0.13
CA LYS A 196 14.56 21.65 -1.49
C LYS A 196 13.05 21.91 -1.53
N PHE A 197 12.31 21.42 -0.54
CA PHE A 197 10.84 21.44 -0.57
C PHE A 197 10.23 22.06 0.71
N PRO A 198 10.53 23.34 1.02
CA PRO A 198 10.02 23.99 2.22
C PRO A 198 8.49 24.06 2.27
N TYR A 199 7.84 24.20 1.11
CA TYR A 199 6.38 24.25 0.98
C TYR A 199 5.69 22.90 1.26
N LEU A 200 6.35 21.78 0.94
CA LEU A 200 5.84 20.44 1.26
C LEU A 200 5.94 20.10 2.76
N GLN A 201 6.63 20.92 3.56
CA GLN A 201 6.74 20.69 5.00
C GLN A 201 5.43 20.99 5.76
N LYS A 202 4.56 21.86 5.22
CA LYS A 202 3.27 22.17 5.86
C LYS A 202 2.28 20.98 5.85
N GLY A 203 2.63 19.91 5.13
CA GLY A 203 1.87 18.67 5.06
C GLY A 203 0.55 18.82 4.28
N PRO A 204 -0.31 17.78 4.29
CA PRO A 204 -1.49 17.69 3.43
C PRO A 204 -2.58 18.74 3.69
N LYS A 205 -2.48 19.46 4.81
CA LYS A 205 -3.40 20.54 5.20
C LYS A 205 -2.94 21.92 4.74
N GLY A 206 -1.69 22.06 4.28
CA GLY A 206 -1.19 23.32 3.75
C GLY A 206 -1.90 23.67 2.43
N PRO A 207 -2.40 24.91 2.25
CA PRO A 207 -3.01 25.32 0.98
C PRO A 207 -2.00 25.20 -0.18
N GLU A 208 -0.73 25.51 0.07
CA GLU A 208 0.37 25.34 -0.89
C GLU A 208 0.53 23.89 -1.36
N TYR A 209 0.41 22.92 -0.43
CA TYR A 209 0.51 21.51 -0.78
C TYR A 209 -0.65 21.07 -1.66
N ARG A 210 -1.88 21.43 -1.28
CA ARG A 210 -3.08 21.09 -2.06
C ARG A 210 -3.02 21.71 -3.45
N GLU A 211 -2.59 22.96 -3.56
CA GLU A 211 -2.42 23.63 -4.85
C GLU A 211 -1.41 22.91 -5.74
N VAL A 212 -0.28 22.46 -5.18
CA VAL A 212 0.72 21.69 -5.93
C VAL A 212 0.17 20.33 -6.37
N ILE A 213 -0.51 19.60 -5.49
CA ILE A 213 -1.06 18.29 -5.80
C ILE A 213 -2.22 18.38 -6.81
N ASP A 214 -3.14 19.33 -6.63
CA ASP A 214 -4.23 19.57 -7.57
C ASP A 214 -3.69 19.96 -8.95
N ALA A 215 -2.62 20.75 -9.01
CA ALA A 215 -1.96 21.08 -10.26
C ALA A 215 -1.26 19.86 -10.88
N MET A 216 -0.65 18.98 -10.08
CA MET A 216 -0.10 17.72 -10.58
C MET A 216 -1.19 16.80 -11.14
N PHE A 217 -2.32 16.63 -10.47
CA PHE A 217 -3.44 15.83 -10.99
C PHE A 217 -4.03 16.41 -12.27
N ARG A 218 -4.00 17.74 -12.45
CA ARG A 218 -4.41 18.38 -13.73
C ARG A 218 -3.46 18.10 -14.88
N THR A 219 -2.20 17.74 -14.60
CA THR A 219 -1.22 17.37 -15.64
C THR A 219 -1.26 15.90 -16.03
N ASP A 220 -2.23 15.14 -15.51
CA ASP A 220 -2.46 13.71 -15.80
C ASP A 220 -1.18 12.87 -15.61
N PRO A 221 -0.68 12.76 -14.36
CA PRO A 221 0.55 12.05 -14.10
C PRO A 221 0.35 10.55 -14.34
N PRO A 222 1.42 9.80 -14.69
CA PRO A 222 1.34 8.37 -14.89
C PRO A 222 0.62 7.63 -13.74
N PRO A 223 -0.12 6.53 -14.01
CA PRO A 223 -0.94 5.83 -13.00
C PRO A 223 -0.16 5.42 -11.74
N GLU A 224 1.11 5.06 -11.90
CA GLU A 224 2.01 4.70 -10.79
C GLU A 224 2.22 5.85 -9.78
N LEU A 225 2.07 7.09 -10.21
CA LEU A 225 2.19 8.28 -9.36
C LEU A 225 0.88 8.62 -8.66
N HIS A 226 -0.28 8.22 -9.20
CA HIS A 226 -1.58 8.50 -8.57
C HIS A 226 -1.67 7.90 -7.17
N THR A 227 -1.28 6.64 -6.99
CA THR A 227 -1.28 5.97 -5.67
C THR A 227 -0.26 6.57 -4.71
N ARG A 228 0.84 7.13 -5.22
CA ARG A 228 1.86 7.80 -4.38
C ARG A 228 1.46 9.21 -3.99
N LEU A 229 0.82 9.96 -4.87
CA LEU A 229 0.37 11.34 -4.63
C LEU A 229 -0.76 11.42 -3.59
N THR A 230 -1.54 10.35 -3.42
CA THR A 230 -2.54 10.25 -2.35
C THR A 230 -1.92 9.97 -0.97
N MET A 231 -0.70 9.42 -0.93
CA MET A 231 0.04 9.24 0.32
C MET A 231 0.64 10.56 0.82
N PRO A 232 0.81 10.73 2.14
CA PRO A 232 1.50 11.89 2.69
C PRO A 232 2.91 12.05 2.07
N PRO A 233 3.36 13.26 1.72
CA PRO A 233 4.64 13.51 1.04
C PRO A 233 5.86 12.87 1.67
N ARG A 234 5.77 12.66 2.97
CA ARG A 234 6.84 12.11 3.79
C ARG A 234 7.03 10.62 3.58
N ASP A 235 5.98 9.91 3.17
CA ASP A 235 6.04 8.45 3.02
C ASP A 235 6.78 8.02 1.77
N TRP A 236 6.67 8.79 0.69
CA TRP A 236 7.42 8.58 -0.55
C TRP A 236 8.67 9.45 -0.66
N GLY A 237 8.69 10.63 -0.03
CA GLY A 237 9.75 11.61 -0.23
C GLY A 237 10.93 11.57 0.72
N ILE A 238 10.79 10.88 1.86
CA ILE A 238 11.83 10.84 2.89
C ILE A 238 12.36 9.43 3.01
N LYS A 239 13.68 9.28 2.86
CA LYS A 239 14.36 7.99 3.05
C LYS A 239 14.22 7.54 4.50
N LYS A 240 13.40 6.51 4.74
CA LYS A 240 13.22 5.91 6.08
C LYS A 240 14.55 5.26 6.51
N PRO A 241 15.02 5.50 7.75
CA PRO A 241 16.23 4.84 8.23
C PRO A 241 15.98 3.33 8.33
N GLY A 242 16.93 2.54 7.84
CA GLY A 242 16.86 1.08 7.86
C GLY A 242 16.76 0.52 9.28
N LYS A 243 16.25 -0.71 9.40
CA LYS A 243 16.03 -1.39 10.69
C LYS A 243 17.29 -1.41 11.56
N PHE A 244 18.45 -1.67 10.96
CA PHE A 244 19.75 -1.71 11.65
C PHE A 244 20.09 -0.40 12.39
N ARG A 245 19.94 0.76 11.74
CA ARG A 245 20.19 2.07 12.39
C ARG A 245 19.26 2.32 13.57
N ARG A 246 18.00 1.87 13.48
CA ARG A 246 17.03 1.97 14.59
C ARG A 246 17.36 1.02 15.74
N SER A 247 17.95 -0.14 15.47
CA SER A 247 18.42 -1.03 16.53
C SER A 247 19.63 -0.45 17.26
N LEU A 248 20.56 0.18 16.53
CA LEU A 248 21.73 0.84 17.12
C LEU A 248 21.35 1.97 18.08
N THR A 249 20.28 2.74 17.80
CA THR A 249 19.83 3.77 18.75
C THR A 249 19.45 3.18 20.10
N ALA A 250 18.77 2.02 20.10
CA ALA A 250 18.38 1.37 21.35
C ALA A 250 19.58 0.90 22.17
N ILE A 251 20.65 0.42 21.51
CA ILE A 251 21.90 0.03 22.18
C ILE A 251 22.57 1.23 22.84
N VAL A 252 22.57 2.40 22.18
CA VAL A 252 23.17 3.62 22.72
C VAL A 252 22.30 4.22 23.84
N ASP A 253 20.97 4.16 23.73
CA ASP A 253 20.05 4.68 24.73
C ASP A 253 19.98 3.77 25.98
N PHE A 254 20.28 2.49 25.86
CA PHE A 254 20.13 1.51 26.94
C PHE A 254 20.95 1.85 28.19
N PRO A 255 22.26 2.19 28.13
CA PRO A 255 23.02 2.62 29.30
C PRO A 255 22.44 3.84 30.01
N ALA A 256 21.90 4.81 29.27
CA ALA A 256 21.30 6.00 29.85
C ALA A 256 20.00 5.67 30.59
N ILE A 257 19.15 4.83 30.00
CA ILE A 257 17.93 4.33 30.65
C ILE A 257 18.29 3.50 31.89
N LEU A 258 19.30 2.63 31.80
CA LEU A 258 19.77 1.82 32.92
C LEU A 258 20.26 2.70 34.08
N ALA A 259 21.01 3.77 33.81
CA ALA A 259 21.43 4.71 34.82
C ALA A 259 20.25 5.39 35.54
N ILE A 260 19.19 5.75 34.81
CA ILE A 260 17.96 6.31 35.38
C ILE A 260 17.23 5.29 36.25
N ILE A 261 17.19 4.02 35.81
CA ILE A 261 16.60 2.92 36.58
C ILE A 261 17.35 2.74 37.90
N VAL A 262 18.69 2.62 37.86
CA VAL A 262 19.53 2.46 39.05
C VAL A 262 19.39 3.66 39.99
N ALA A 263 19.37 4.88 39.45
CA ALA A 263 19.19 6.09 40.26
C ALA A 263 17.84 6.09 40.99
N GLY A 264 16.74 5.76 40.30
CA GLY A 264 15.44 5.70 40.95
C GLY A 264 15.30 4.56 41.95
N ALA A 265 15.93 3.41 41.70
CA ALA A 265 16.01 2.33 42.69
C ALA A 265 16.77 2.78 43.96
N ALA A 266 17.88 3.51 43.79
CA ALA A 266 18.65 4.05 44.91
C ALA A 266 17.89 5.13 45.70
N VAL A 267 17.05 5.93 45.05
CA VAL A 267 16.14 6.88 45.73
C VAL A 267 15.04 6.12 46.45
N GLY A 268 14.42 5.13 45.81
CA GLY A 268 13.36 4.30 46.38
C GLY A 268 13.81 3.60 47.66
N ALA A 269 15.04 3.09 47.68
CA ALA A 269 15.64 2.44 48.86
C ALA A 269 15.83 3.37 50.07
N LYS A 270 15.77 4.70 49.88
CA LYS A 270 15.88 5.69 50.97
C LYS A 270 14.54 6.17 51.49
N LEU A 271 13.44 5.82 50.83
CA LEU A 271 12.11 6.23 51.28
C LEU A 271 11.66 5.31 52.43
N PRO A 272 11.16 5.85 53.55
CA PRO A 272 10.59 5.07 54.64
C PRO A 272 9.22 4.53 54.23
N LEU A 273 9.22 3.57 53.31
CA LEU A 273 8.01 2.86 52.90
C LEU A 273 7.77 1.75 53.93
N ASP A 274 6.57 1.71 54.50
CA ASP A 274 6.13 0.61 55.38
C ASP A 274 6.34 -0.75 54.68
N GLU A 275 6.58 -1.81 55.47
CA GLU A 275 7.01 -3.15 55.03
C GLU A 275 6.01 -3.94 54.16
N ASP A 276 5.00 -3.29 53.57
CA ASP A 276 4.14 -3.87 52.56
C ASP A 276 4.94 -4.14 51.27
N GLY A 277 5.72 -5.22 51.28
CA GLY A 277 6.66 -5.59 50.22
C GLY A 277 6.01 -5.74 48.84
N LEU A 278 4.70 -5.96 48.80
CA LEU A 278 3.91 -5.99 47.56
C LEU A 278 3.82 -4.60 46.91
N LEU A 279 3.55 -3.55 47.68
CA LEU A 279 3.42 -2.19 47.13
C LEU A 279 4.78 -1.65 46.66
N ILE A 280 5.84 -1.93 47.44
CA ILE A 280 7.23 -1.62 47.05
C ILE A 280 7.60 -2.35 45.76
N GLY A 281 7.25 -3.63 45.64
CA GLY A 281 7.47 -4.42 44.43
C GLY A 281 6.76 -3.85 43.21
N ILE A 282 5.48 -3.49 43.33
CA ILE A 282 4.71 -2.86 42.25
C ILE A 282 5.33 -1.52 41.85
N LEU A 283 5.75 -0.71 42.81
CA LEU A 283 6.32 0.62 42.55
C LEU A 283 7.69 0.50 41.86
N ALA A 284 8.52 -0.45 42.29
CA ALA A 284 9.81 -0.76 41.66
C ALA A 284 9.64 -1.28 40.22
N LEU A 285 8.73 -2.23 39.99
CA LEU A 285 8.42 -2.73 38.64
C LEU A 285 7.85 -1.62 37.76
N SER A 286 6.94 -0.79 38.29
CA SER A 286 6.39 0.36 37.57
C SER A 286 7.48 1.37 37.21
N TRP A 287 8.43 1.62 38.10
CA TRP A 287 9.58 2.48 37.82
C TRP A 287 10.43 1.95 36.65
N ILE A 288 10.78 0.66 36.71
CA ILE A 288 11.65 -0.01 35.74
C ILE A 288 11.01 -0.09 34.35
N PHE A 289 9.75 -0.55 34.28
CA PHE A 289 9.12 -0.89 33.00
C PHE A 289 8.31 0.24 32.39
N LEU A 290 7.83 1.18 33.21
CA LEU A 290 6.90 2.23 32.77
C LEU A 290 7.52 3.62 32.91
N ILE A 291 7.83 4.04 34.14
CA ILE A 291 8.16 5.45 34.42
C ILE A 291 9.50 5.84 33.78
N ALA A 292 10.57 5.07 34.01
CA ALA A 292 11.88 5.42 33.47
C ALA A 292 11.91 5.39 31.93
N PRO A 293 11.42 4.35 31.24
CA PRO A 293 11.38 4.34 29.78
C PRO A 293 10.48 5.45 29.22
N ILE A 294 9.23 5.57 29.68
CA ILE A 294 8.30 6.58 29.13
C ILE A 294 8.81 7.98 29.41
N GLY A 295 9.29 8.25 30.63
CA GLY A 295 9.85 9.53 31.01
C GLY A 295 11.06 9.90 30.16
N TYR A 296 12.03 8.99 30.01
CA TYR A 296 13.22 9.19 29.19
C TYR A 296 12.86 9.52 27.74
N TYR A 297 12.11 8.64 27.08
CA TYR A 297 11.79 8.82 25.66
C TYR A 297 10.91 10.05 25.44
N THR A 298 9.90 10.28 26.28
CA THR A 298 9.02 11.45 26.15
C THR A 298 9.80 12.75 26.34
N PHE A 299 10.67 12.82 27.35
CA PHE A 299 11.47 14.02 27.60
C PHE A 299 12.38 14.34 26.41
N PHE A 300 13.17 13.38 25.91
CA PHE A 300 14.11 13.65 24.83
C PHE A 300 13.44 13.82 23.47
N GLU A 301 12.41 13.03 23.15
CA GLU A 301 11.68 13.18 21.89
C GLU A 301 10.94 14.53 21.81
N THR A 302 10.40 15.05 22.90
CA THR A 302 9.70 16.34 22.91
C THR A 302 10.67 17.53 22.91
N THR A 303 11.75 17.46 23.69
CA THR A 303 12.70 18.57 23.83
C THR A 303 13.66 18.65 22.64
N LEU A 304 14.33 17.55 22.31
CA LEU A 304 15.37 17.50 21.28
C LEU A 304 14.84 16.99 19.94
N GLY A 305 13.64 16.39 19.90
CA GLY A 305 13.12 15.75 18.70
C GLY A 305 13.77 14.39 18.43
N ALA A 306 14.57 13.85 19.35
CA ALA A 306 15.21 12.55 19.27
C ALA A 306 15.83 12.18 20.62
N THR A 307 15.99 10.88 20.88
CA THR A 307 16.83 10.41 21.99
C THR A 307 18.31 10.65 21.72
N PRO A 308 19.18 10.66 22.74
CA PRO A 308 20.64 10.70 22.58
C PRO A 308 21.16 9.71 21.52
N GLY A 309 20.75 8.43 21.58
CA GLY A 309 21.09 7.44 20.57
C GLY A 309 20.56 7.82 19.18
N GLY A 310 19.34 8.33 19.11
CA GLY A 310 18.77 8.91 17.90
C GLY A 310 19.62 10.02 17.30
N LEU A 311 20.03 11.00 18.10
CA LEU A 311 20.84 12.13 17.67
C LEU A 311 22.20 11.68 17.11
N ILE A 312 22.87 10.76 17.82
CA ILE A 312 24.16 10.20 17.38
C ILE A 312 24.01 9.48 16.03
N MET A 313 22.90 8.77 15.83
CA MET A 313 22.62 8.05 14.58
C MET A 313 22.02 8.94 13.47
N GLY A 314 21.93 10.26 13.69
CA GLY A 314 21.31 11.20 12.75
C GLY A 314 19.81 10.95 12.53
N LEU A 315 19.16 10.29 13.48
CA LEU A 315 17.72 10.03 13.47
C LEU A 315 16.98 11.13 14.19
N ARG A 316 15.81 11.50 13.65
CA ARG A 316 14.91 12.45 14.27
C ARG A 316 13.51 11.88 14.33
N VAL A 317 12.91 12.00 15.51
CA VAL A 317 11.51 11.76 15.72
C VAL A 317 10.73 13.02 15.35
N VAL A 318 9.77 12.83 14.47
CA VAL A 318 8.92 13.89 13.94
C VAL A 318 7.48 13.39 13.86
N ASP A 319 6.53 14.31 13.99
CA ASP A 319 5.11 14.04 13.77
C ASP A 319 4.78 13.91 12.27
N GLY A 320 3.50 13.79 11.91
CA GLY A 320 3.08 13.74 10.50
C GLY A 320 3.43 15.00 9.68
N TYR A 321 3.71 16.12 10.35
CA TYR A 321 4.00 17.42 9.74
C TYR A 321 5.49 17.78 9.76
N GLY A 322 6.35 16.93 10.33
CA GLY A 322 7.77 17.22 10.45
C GLY A 322 8.18 18.12 11.59
N ASN A 323 7.23 18.45 12.46
CA ASN A 323 7.49 19.12 13.72
C ASN A 323 7.96 18.11 14.77
N LYS A 324 8.44 18.62 15.91
CA LYS A 324 8.72 17.79 17.07
C LYS A 324 7.40 17.15 17.54
N PRO A 325 7.39 15.88 17.96
CA PRO A 325 6.18 15.25 18.48
C PRO A 325 5.68 15.99 19.73
N SER A 326 4.36 16.08 19.89
CA SER A 326 3.78 16.50 21.16
C SER A 326 4.06 15.44 22.24
N PRO A 327 4.08 15.82 23.53
CA PRO A 327 4.28 14.86 24.62
C PRO A 327 3.29 13.70 24.59
N SER A 328 2.02 13.97 24.27
CA SER A 328 0.99 12.94 24.14
C SER A 328 1.31 11.91 23.05
N VAL A 329 1.79 12.36 21.87
CA VAL A 329 2.15 11.48 20.76
C VAL A 329 3.37 10.62 21.11
N SER A 330 4.36 11.19 21.80
CA SER A 330 5.51 10.44 22.29
C SER A 330 5.10 9.40 23.34
N ILE A 331 4.28 9.75 24.33
CA ILE A 331 3.79 8.81 25.35
C ILE A 331 3.04 7.64 24.70
N VAL A 332 2.07 7.92 23.82
CA VAL A 332 1.29 6.87 23.13
C VAL A 332 2.19 5.95 22.33
N ARG A 333 3.20 6.50 21.65
CA ARG A 333 4.16 5.72 20.87
C ARG A 333 4.99 4.79 21.75
N ILE A 334 5.44 5.25 22.92
CA ILE A 334 6.22 4.41 23.83
C ILE A 334 5.34 3.35 24.48
N LEU A 335 4.12 3.69 24.88
CA LEU A 335 3.14 2.71 25.35
C LEU A 335 2.88 1.62 24.30
N ALA A 336 2.71 2.00 23.03
CA ALA A 336 2.56 1.03 21.95
C ALA A 336 3.78 0.10 21.80
N LYS A 337 5.01 0.63 21.98
CA LYS A 337 6.24 -0.21 21.99
C LYS A 337 6.26 -1.15 23.19
N VAL A 338 5.88 -0.69 24.39
CA VAL A 338 5.82 -1.50 25.61
C VAL A 338 4.80 -2.63 25.43
N VAL A 339 3.60 -2.32 24.94
CA VAL A 339 2.57 -3.33 24.63
C VAL A 339 3.06 -4.32 23.59
N TRP A 340 3.71 -3.85 22.51
CA TRP A 340 4.26 -4.74 21.49
C TRP A 340 5.35 -5.66 22.03
N ILE A 341 6.29 -5.15 22.85
CA ILE A 341 7.32 -5.96 23.52
C ILE A 341 6.67 -6.99 24.44
N PHE A 342 5.67 -6.58 25.22
CA PHE A 342 4.93 -7.49 26.08
C PHE A 342 4.26 -8.61 25.29
N MET A 343 3.58 -8.28 24.18
CA MET A 343 2.97 -9.26 23.29
C MET A 343 4.02 -10.22 22.71
N LEU A 344 5.17 -9.70 22.27
CA LEU A 344 6.28 -10.52 21.78
C LEU A 344 6.81 -11.48 22.85
N ILE A 345 7.00 -11.02 24.09
CA ILE A 345 7.42 -11.87 25.21
C ILE A 345 6.37 -12.96 25.46
N MET A 346 5.08 -12.60 25.51
CA MET A 346 4.01 -13.57 25.70
C MET A 346 3.99 -14.61 24.58
N THR A 347 4.16 -14.21 23.32
CA THR A 347 4.28 -15.13 22.17
C THR A 347 5.48 -16.07 22.30
N LEU A 348 6.64 -15.58 22.76
CA LEU A 348 7.82 -16.42 22.96
C LEU A 348 7.61 -17.41 24.12
N VAL A 349 6.93 -16.99 25.18
CA VAL A 349 6.58 -17.86 26.32
C VAL A 349 5.60 -18.94 25.88
N THR A 350 4.55 -18.59 25.12
CA THR A 350 3.60 -19.58 24.60
C THR A 350 4.27 -20.55 23.62
N LEU A 351 5.16 -20.06 22.75
CA LEU A 351 5.93 -20.89 21.83
C LEU A 351 6.84 -21.86 22.60
N ARG A 352 7.56 -21.38 23.61
CA ARG A 352 8.40 -22.23 24.48
C ARG A 352 7.56 -23.27 25.21
N HIS A 353 6.37 -22.90 25.69
CA HIS A 353 5.44 -23.83 26.33
C HIS A 353 4.92 -24.89 25.36
N GLN A 354 4.64 -24.52 24.12
CA GLN A 354 4.27 -25.46 23.05
C GLN A 354 5.42 -26.42 22.75
N VAL A 355 6.65 -25.93 22.60
CA VAL A 355 7.83 -26.77 22.37
C VAL A 355 8.03 -27.77 23.51
N ASN A 356 7.83 -27.36 24.76
CA ASN A 356 7.92 -28.26 25.92
C ASN A 356 6.76 -29.27 26.00
N ARG A 357 5.63 -29.01 25.34
CA ARG A 357 4.50 -29.94 25.23
C ARG A 357 4.61 -30.92 24.07
N LEU A 358 5.53 -30.68 23.12
CA LEU A 358 5.77 -31.63 22.05
C LEU A 358 6.28 -32.95 22.66
N PRO A 359 5.64 -34.08 22.36
CA PRO A 359 6.04 -35.37 22.93
C PRO A 359 7.50 -35.70 22.58
N SER A 360 8.27 -36.18 23.56
CA SER A 360 9.69 -36.52 23.42
C SER A 360 10.01 -37.57 22.34
N TYR A 361 9.00 -38.20 21.72
CA TYR A 361 9.19 -39.14 20.61
C TYR A 361 9.36 -38.46 19.24
N MET A 362 8.98 -37.18 19.06
CA MET A 362 9.22 -36.45 17.81
C MET A 362 10.61 -35.78 17.72
N VAL A 363 11.41 -35.82 18.80
CA VAL A 363 12.80 -35.30 18.83
C VAL A 363 13.81 -36.43 19.06
N LYS A 364 13.48 -37.65 18.64
CA LYS A 364 14.50 -38.65 18.33
C LYS A 364 14.71 -38.64 16.83
N LEU A 365 15.66 -37.81 16.37
CA LEU A 365 16.37 -38.13 15.13
C LEU A 365 16.90 -39.57 15.31
N PRO A 366 16.66 -40.48 14.36
CA PRO A 366 17.07 -41.88 14.50
C PRO A 366 18.57 -41.91 14.71
N SER A 367 18.97 -42.09 15.97
CA SER A 367 20.36 -42.26 16.39
C SER A 367 20.77 -43.65 15.97
N GLY A 368 21.16 -43.81 14.69
CA GLY A 368 21.60 -45.10 14.16
C GLY A 368 21.64 -45.22 12.64
N GLU A 369 20.90 -44.41 11.88
CA GLU A 369 21.03 -44.44 10.42
C GLU A 369 22.09 -43.43 9.98
N SER A 370 23.29 -43.95 9.67
CA SER A 370 24.22 -43.26 8.81
C SER A 370 23.47 -42.86 7.54
N LEU A 371 23.33 -41.56 7.26
CA LEU A 371 22.90 -41.06 5.96
C LEU A 371 23.81 -41.70 4.92
N GLN A 372 23.33 -42.74 4.23
CA GLN A 372 23.99 -43.19 3.03
C GLN A 372 23.92 -42.02 2.04
N PRO A 373 25.03 -41.70 1.36
CA PRO A 373 25.00 -40.71 0.31
C PRO A 373 23.91 -41.14 -0.68
N ILE A 374 22.99 -40.22 -0.95
CA ILE A 374 21.97 -40.40 -1.98
C ILE A 374 22.77 -40.52 -3.29
N ASP A 375 22.94 -41.74 -3.77
CA ASP A 375 23.46 -42.01 -5.10
C ASP A 375 22.43 -41.50 -6.11
N ASP A 376 22.93 -40.74 -7.08
CA ASP A 376 22.18 -40.20 -8.20
C ASP A 376 21.49 -41.34 -8.98
N GLY A 377 20.17 -41.53 -8.84
CA GLY A 377 19.48 -42.51 -9.68
C GLY A 377 18.03 -42.80 -9.31
N GLU A 378 17.13 -42.28 -10.13
CA GLU A 378 15.75 -42.73 -10.38
C GLU A 378 14.73 -42.69 -9.22
N VAL A 379 13.93 -41.61 -9.24
CA VAL A 379 12.59 -41.60 -8.64
C VAL A 379 11.62 -42.24 -9.65
N VAL A 380 11.24 -43.49 -9.40
CA VAL A 380 10.06 -44.10 -10.05
C VAL A 380 8.83 -43.63 -9.30
N ILE A 381 8.01 -42.82 -9.97
CA ILE A 381 6.65 -42.46 -9.54
C ILE A 381 5.74 -43.59 -10.01
N ASN A 382 5.04 -44.25 -9.09
CA ASN A 382 3.83 -45.01 -9.39
C ASN A 382 2.61 -44.16 -9.10
#